data_AF-A0A4R6PV01-F1
#
_entry.id   AF-A0A4R6PV01-F1
#
_cell.length_a   1.000
_cell.length_b   1.000
_cell.length_c   1.000
_cell.angle_alpha   90.00
_cell.angle_beta   90.00
_cell.angle_gamma   90.00
#
_symmetry.space_group_name_H-M   'P 1'
#
loop_
_entity.id
_entity.type
_entity.pdbx_description
1 polymer ?
#
loop_
_entity_poly.entity_id
_entity_poly.type
_entity_poly.pdbx_seq_one_letter_code
_entity_poly.pdbx_strand_id
1 'polypeptide(L)'
;MAELYVDQNALETISRTLANSSVELDGTSDKVPASFDAGTVTPSALAILSVLLESAGNLVLGMGASATAVTEAATKYKEQDDTTADAILRENWKVV
;
A
#
# COMPACT_ATOMS: atom_id res chain seq x y z
N MET A 1 30.73 -7.28 5.48
CA MET A 1 29.42 -6.69 5.78
C MET A 1 28.41 -7.41 4.90
N ALA A 2 27.28 -7.85 5.43
CA ALA A 2 26.25 -8.46 4.58
C ALA A 2 25.61 -7.34 3.76
N GLU A 3 25.77 -7.39 2.44
CA GLU A 3 25.09 -6.49 1.51
C GLU A 3 23.59 -6.77 1.59
N LEU A 4 22.81 -5.77 2.01
CA LEU A 4 21.36 -5.85 2.00
C LEU A 4 20.91 -5.63 0.56
N TYR A 5 20.56 -6.71 -0.14
CA TYR A 5 19.93 -6.60 -1.44
C TYR A 5 18.44 -6.27 -1.29
N VAL A 6 18.01 -5.15 -1.86
CA VAL A 6 16.60 -4.73 -1.92
C VAL A 6 16.09 -4.86 -3.34
N ASP A 7 15.10 -5.71 -3.56
CA ASP A 7 14.43 -5.84 -4.85
C ASP A 7 13.44 -4.67 -5.06
N GLN A 8 13.88 -3.68 -5.82
CA GLN A 8 13.10 -2.48 -6.13
C GLN A 8 11.84 -2.79 -6.96
N ASN A 9 11.89 -3.82 -7.80
CA ASN A 9 10.73 -4.23 -8.61
C ASN A 9 9.67 -4.91 -7.73
N ALA A 10 10.10 -5.69 -6.74
CA ALA A 10 9.19 -6.23 -5.74
C ALA A 10 8.50 -5.12 -4.93
N LEU A 11 9.24 -4.10 -4.49
CA LEU A 11 8.65 -2.96 -3.75
C LEU A 11 7.66 -2.16 -4.62
N GLU A 12 7.99 -1.89 -5.88
CA GLU A 12 7.07 -1.23 -6.82
C GLU A 12 5.81 -2.08 -7.07
N THR A 13 5.97 -3.39 -7.23
CA THR A 13 4.85 -4.30 -7.42
C THR A 13 3.92 -4.31 -6.20
N ILE A 14 4.49 -4.32 -4.99
CA ILE A 14 3.72 -4.28 -3.74
C ILE A 14 2.96 -2.96 -3.63
N SER A 15 3.62 -1.81 -3.84
CA SER A 15 2.96 -0.50 -3.72
C SER A 15 1.84 -0.33 -4.74
N ARG A 16 2.06 -0.75 -6.00
CA ARG A 16 1.03 -0.78 -7.04
C ARG A 16 -0.13 -1.70 -6.70
N THR A 17 0.16 -2.88 -6.17
CA THR A 17 -0.89 -3.85 -5.79
C THR A 17 -1.77 -3.27 -4.69
N LEU A 18 -1.17 -2.68 -3.65
CA LEU A 18 -1.90 -2.03 -2.56
C LEU A 18 -2.76 -0.86 -3.06
N ALA A 19 -2.21 -0.01 -3.93
CA ALA A 19 -2.93 1.10 -4.52
C ALA A 19 -4.10 0.65 -5.40
N ASN A 20 -3.89 -0.33 -6.28
CA ASN A 20 -4.93 -0.86 -7.16
C ASN A 20 -6.03 -1.56 -6.38
N SER A 21 -5.67 -2.44 -5.43
CA SER A 21 -6.65 -3.09 -4.54
C SER A 21 -7.47 -2.08 -3.75
N SER A 22 -6.87 -0.94 -3.37
CA SER A 22 -7.58 0.16 -2.70
C SER A 22 -8.64 0.78 -3.57
N VAL A 23 -8.32 1.05 -4.84
CA VAL A 23 -9.27 1.60 -5.80
C VAL A 23 -10.36 0.60 -6.14
N GLU A 24 -10.00 -0.68 -6.33
CA GLU A 24 -10.97 -1.74 -6.60
C GLU A 24 -11.96 -1.92 -5.45
N LEU A 25 -11.46 -1.94 -4.21
CA LEU A 25 -12.30 -2.06 -3.01
C LEU A 25 -13.20 -0.83 -2.83
N ASP A 26 -12.68 0.39 -3.00
CA ASP A 26 -13.47 1.61 -2.92
C ASP A 26 -14.59 1.63 -3.99
N GLY A 27 -14.29 1.17 -5.20
CA GLY A 27 -15.27 1.02 -6.28
C GLY A 27 -16.36 -0.01 -6.02
N THR A 28 -16.22 -0.88 -5.02
CA THR A 28 -17.32 -1.77 -4.60
C THR A 28 -18.41 -1.04 -3.81
N SER A 29 -18.15 0.18 -3.33
CA SER A 29 -19.16 1.01 -2.65
C SER A 29 -20.40 1.26 -3.53
N ASP A 30 -20.21 1.36 -4.84
CA ASP A 30 -21.30 1.48 -5.84
C ASP A 30 -22.23 0.26 -5.89
N LYS A 31 -21.81 -0.88 -5.31
CA LYS A 31 -22.63 -2.10 -5.22
C LYS A 31 -23.53 -2.11 -4.00
N VAL A 32 -23.38 -1.15 -3.09
CA VAL A 32 -24.21 -1.03 -1.89
C VAL A 32 -25.59 -0.52 -2.30
N PRO A 33 -26.67 -1.26 -2.03
CA PRO A 33 -28.01 -0.81 -2.37
C PRO A 33 -28.39 0.42 -1.52
N ALA A 34 -28.95 1.44 -2.18
CA ALA A 34 -29.39 2.68 -1.52
C ALA A 34 -30.51 2.45 -0.49
N SER A 35 -31.30 1.38 -0.67
CA SER A 35 -32.29 0.91 0.28
C SER A 35 -32.22 -0.61 0.39
N PHE A 36 -32.33 -1.10 1.62
CA PHE A 36 -32.32 -2.52 1.93
C PHE A 36 -33.55 -2.84 2.77
N ASP A 37 -34.40 -3.74 2.28
CA ASP A 37 -35.58 -4.23 3.00
C ASP A 37 -35.49 -5.75 3.15
N ALA A 38 -35.39 -6.20 4.40
CA ALA A 38 -35.46 -7.59 4.80
C ALA A 38 -36.59 -7.82 5.83
N GLY A 39 -37.59 -6.96 5.87
CA GLY A 39 -38.70 -7.02 6.83
C GLY A 39 -38.24 -6.78 8.27
N THR A 40 -38.55 -7.72 9.17
CA THR A 40 -38.28 -7.56 10.61
C THR A 40 -36.78 -7.55 10.96
N VAL A 41 -35.92 -8.08 10.08
CA VAL A 41 -34.46 -8.11 10.27
C VAL A 41 -33.72 -6.93 9.63
N THR A 42 -34.43 -6.02 8.96
CA THR A 42 -33.85 -4.80 8.37
C THR A 42 -32.92 -4.05 9.33
N PRO A 43 -33.26 -3.81 10.61
CA PRO A 43 -32.36 -3.10 11.53
C PRO A 43 -31.03 -3.82 11.76
N SER A 44 -31.06 -5.14 11.97
CA SER A 44 -29.86 -5.94 12.22
C SER A 44 -28.99 -6.04 10.98
N ALA A 45 -29.59 -6.22 9.80
CA ALA A 45 -28.88 -6.27 8.54
C ALA A 45 -28.22 -4.93 8.19
N LEU A 46 -28.91 -3.81 8.43
CA LEU A 46 -28.33 -2.47 8.26
C LEU A 46 -27.16 -2.24 9.22
N ALA A 47 -27.25 -2.68 10.48
CA ALA A 47 -26.14 -2.56 11.42
C ALA A 47 -24.90 -3.34 10.96
N ILE A 48 -25.08 -4.57 10.46
CA ILE A 48 -23.98 -5.38 9.91
C ILE A 48 -23.38 -4.69 8.68
N LEU A 49 -24.22 -4.19 7.77
CA LEU A 49 -23.78 -3.49 6.57
C LEU A 49 -22.97 -2.23 6.92
N SER A 50 -23.41 -1.45 7.91
CA SER A 50 -22.68 -0.27 8.38
C SER A 50 -21.29 -0.61 8.89
N VAL A 51 -21.16 -1.65 9.73
CA VAL A 51 -19.85 -2.09 10.25
C VAL A 51 -18.95 -2.60 9.13
N LEU A 52 -19.52 -3.32 8.16
CA LEU A 52 -18.78 -3.80 6.99
C LEU A 52 -18.25 -2.61 6.16
N LEU A 53 -19.08 -1.60 5.91
CA LEU A 53 -18.69 -0.41 5.15
C LEU A 53 -17.63 0.42 5.85
N GLU A 54 -17.78 0.61 7.16
CA GLU A 54 -16.78 1.31 7.97
C GLU A 54 -15.44 0.56 7.95
N SER A 55 -15.47 -0.77 8.09
CA SER A 55 -14.27 -1.61 8.03
C SER A 55 -13.60 -1.57 6.65
N ALA A 56 -14.40 -1.62 5.58
CA ALA A 56 -13.91 -1.51 4.21
C ALA A 56 -13.26 -0.14 3.95
N GLY A 57 -13.89 0.96 4.38
CA GLY A 57 -13.33 2.30 4.27
C GLY A 57 -12.00 2.45 5.02
N ASN A 58 -11.91 1.94 6.24
CA ASN A 58 -10.65 1.92 7.00
C ASN A 58 -9.57 1.07 6.30
N LEU A 59 -9.94 -0.04 5.67
CA LEU A 59 -9.02 -0.87 4.91
C LEU A 59 -8.49 -0.13 3.67
N VAL A 60 -9.36 0.54 2.90
CA VAL A 60 -8.97 1.40 1.76
C VAL A 60 -7.92 2.43 2.21
N LEU A 61 -8.20 3.17 3.28
CA LEU A 61 -7.26 4.15 3.83
C LEU A 61 -5.92 3.52 4.25
N GLY A 62 -5.98 2.36 4.92
CA GLY A 62 -4.79 1.63 5.36
C GLY A 62 -3.94 1.12 4.19
N MET A 63 -4.56 0.61 3.12
CA MET A 63 -3.85 0.15 1.93
C MET A 63 -3.19 1.32 1.18
N GLY A 64 -3.89 2.45 1.05
CA GLY A 64 -3.31 3.67 0.48
C GLY A 64 -2.10 4.18 1.27
N ALA A 65 -2.22 4.25 2.60
CA ALA A 65 -1.10 4.61 3.48
C ALA A 65 0.08 3.63 3.36
N SER A 66 -0.22 2.33 3.29
CA SER A 66 0.80 1.29 3.12
C SER A 66 1.51 1.39 1.77
N ALA A 67 0.78 1.67 0.69
CA ALA A 67 1.36 1.88 -0.64
C ALA A 67 2.35 3.06 -0.64
N THR A 68 1.98 4.17 0.00
CA THR A 68 2.86 5.34 0.19
C THR A 68 4.10 4.97 0.99
N ALA A 69 3.94 4.31 2.14
CA ALA A 69 5.06 3.90 2.99
C ALA A 69 6.04 2.98 2.27
N VAL A 70 5.55 2.03 1.46
CA VAL A 70 6.41 1.15 0.64
C VAL A 70 7.16 1.94 -0.43
N THR A 71 6.50 2.92 -1.07
CA THR A 71 7.12 3.77 -2.09
C THR A 71 8.23 4.66 -1.48
N GLU A 72 7.98 5.22 -0.30
CA GLU A 72 8.98 5.98 0.44
C GLU A 72 10.17 5.10 0.87
N ALA A 73 9.91 3.88 1.32
CA ALA A 73 10.96 2.93 1.66
C ALA A 73 11.82 2.58 0.43
N ALA A 74 11.19 2.29 -0.72
CA ALA A 74 11.89 2.02 -1.98
C ALA A 74 12.82 3.18 -2.36
N THR A 75 12.32 4.42 -2.25
CA THR A 75 13.11 5.64 -2.51
C THR A 75 14.32 5.73 -1.58
N LYS A 76 14.13 5.54 -0.27
CA LYS A 76 15.21 5.58 0.72
C LYS A 76 16.27 4.51 0.50
N TYR A 77 15.86 3.28 0.15
CA TYR A 77 16.82 2.22 -0.17
C TYR A 77 17.64 2.57 -1.40
N LYS A 78 17.00 3.13 -2.45
CA LYS A 78 17.70 3.56 -3.64
C LYS A 78 18.70 4.70 -3.36
N GLU A 79 18.32 5.69 -2.55
CA GLU A 79 19.22 6.77 -2.13
C GLU A 79 20.44 6.26 -1.34
N GLN A 80 20.24 5.24 -0.49
CA GLN A 80 21.32 4.59 0.24
C GLN A 80 22.27 3.81 -0.68
N ASP A 81 21.72 3.09 -1.65
CA ASP A 81 22.50 2.37 -2.66
C ASP A 81 23.34 3.33 -3.49
N ASP A 82 22.73 4.42 -3.98
CA ASP A 82 23.43 5.45 -4.75
C ASP A 82 24.57 6.08 -3.93
N THR A 83 24.30 6.44 -2.67
CA THR A 83 25.32 7.01 -1.75
C THR A 83 26.47 6.03 -1.51
N THR A 84 26.17 4.75 -1.36
CA THR A 84 27.16 3.69 -1.12
C THR A 84 28.01 3.46 -2.37
N ALA A 85 27.38 3.38 -3.55
CA ALA A 85 28.07 3.25 -4.83
C ALA A 85 29.03 4.43 -5.07
N ASP A 86 28.57 5.65 -4.78
CA ASP A 86 29.36 6.87 -4.84
C ASP A 86 30.59 6.85 -3.92
N ALA A 87 30.44 6.31 -2.70
CA ALA A 87 31.54 6.17 -1.76
C ALA A 87 32.60 5.19 -2.27
N ILE A 88 32.17 4.04 -2.80
CA ILE A 88 33.06 3.02 -3.39
C ILE A 88 33.79 3.58 -4.61
N LEU A 89 33.10 4.29 -5.50
CA LEU A 89 33.70 4.95 -6.67
C LEU A 89 34.77 5.96 -6.27
N ARG A 90 34.49 6.80 -5.26
CA ARG A 90 35.46 7.78 -4.73
C ARG A 90 36.66 7.11 -4.07
N GLU A 91 36.47 5.98 -3.39
CA GLU A 91 37.56 5.21 -2.80
C GLU A 91 38.46 4.63 -3.89
N ASN A 92 37.88 3.97 -4.90
CA ASN A 92 38.62 3.39 -6.02
C ASN A 92 39.42 4.44 -6.81
N TRP A 93 38.90 5.65 -6.98
CA TRP A 93 39.62 6.74 -7.66
C TRP A 93 40.87 7.21 -6.90
N LYS A 94 40.89 7.14 -5.57
CA LYS A 94 42.04 7.55 -4.76
C LYS A 94 43.22 6.58 -4.81
N VAL A 95 43.00 5.37 -5.32
CA VAL A 95 44.00 4.30 -5.40
C VAL A 95 44.75 4.31 -6.76
N VAL A 96 44.37 5.19 -7.67
CA VAL A 96 45.04 5.46 -8.97
C VAL A 96 45.80 6.78 -8.91
#